data_AF-A0A443QAI2-F1
#
_entry.id   AF-A0A443QAI2-F1
#
_cell.length_a   1.000
_cell.length_b   1.000
_cell.length_c   1.000
_cell.angle_alpha   90.00
_cell.angle_beta   90.00
_cell.angle_gamma   90.00
#
_symmetry.space_group_name_H-M   'P 1'
#
loop_
_entity.id
_entity.type
_entity.pdbx_description
1 polymer ?
#
loop_
_entity_poly.entity_id
_entity_poly.type
_entity_poly.pdbx_seq_one_letter_code
_entity_poly.pdbx_strand_id
1 'polypeptide(L)'
;MEDTAEQDVQQMIDVIISTLKDKVDSFSWIRGDKDLNIIRNKIEELSPSSSIGVGHPRDIDDMSKMARNYNGYTLTRNFLNNIFDGYRFKRTVEERKLTNPSGSVNLNWNIKPTDIRARYEYAGNQLTVGMGLFQYPFYERSLPIAMKFGALGFQIGSAMMNF
;
A
#
# COMPACT_ATOMS: atom_id res chain seq x y z
N MET A 1 17.82 3.35 -18.56
CA MET A 1 16.65 2.75 -17.88
C MET A 1 15.87 3.91 -17.32
N GLU A 2 14.62 4.07 -17.74
CA GLU A 2 13.80 5.22 -17.36
C GLU A 2 13.34 4.99 -15.91
N ASP A 3 13.99 5.66 -14.96
CA ASP A 3 13.59 5.55 -13.55
C ASP A 3 12.19 6.14 -13.38
N THR A 4 11.22 5.31 -13.00
CA THR A 4 9.81 5.71 -12.87
C THR A 4 9.57 6.42 -11.53
N ALA A 5 8.48 7.19 -11.42
CA ALA A 5 8.06 7.81 -10.16
C ALA A 5 7.93 6.77 -9.02
N GLU A 6 7.46 5.56 -9.34
CA GLU A 6 7.39 4.44 -8.39
C GLU A 6 8.76 4.07 -7.81
N GLN A 7 9.83 4.09 -8.62
CA GLN A 7 11.17 3.74 -8.16
C GLN A 7 11.78 4.82 -7.26
N ASP A 8 11.59 6.10 -7.59
CA ASP A 8 12.02 7.23 -6.73
C ASP A 8 11.27 7.17 -5.38
N VAL A 9 9.96 6.91 -5.42
CA VAL A 9 9.16 6.75 -4.19
C VAL A 9 9.58 5.52 -3.39
N GLN A 10 9.90 4.40 -4.03
CA GLN A 10 10.43 3.22 -3.35
C GLN A 10 11.74 3.56 -2.61
N GLN A 11 12.66 4.26 -3.27
CA GLN A 11 13.91 4.70 -2.62
C GLN A 11 13.64 5.62 -1.42
N MET A 12 12.65 6.50 -1.49
CA MET A 12 12.24 7.32 -0.36
C MET A 12 11.71 6.47 0.81
N ILE A 13 10.91 5.45 0.53
CA ILE A 13 10.40 4.50 1.54
C ILE A 13 11.57 3.77 2.21
N ASP A 14 12.54 3.29 1.43
CA ASP A 14 13.71 2.58 1.94
C ASP A 14 14.53 3.47 2.89
N VAL A 15 14.71 4.76 2.55
CA VAL A 15 15.36 5.76 3.42
C VAL A 15 14.59 5.95 4.73
N ILE A 16 13.26 6.02 4.68
CA ILE A 16 12.41 6.18 5.87
C ILE A 16 12.51 4.94 6.78
N ILE A 17 12.44 3.73 6.21
CA ILE A 17 12.56 2.46 6.95
C ILE A 17 13.95 2.35 7.60
N SER A 18 15.01 2.64 6.85
CA SER A 18 16.38 2.65 7.39
C SER A 18 16.52 3.65 8.54
N THR A 19 15.97 4.86 8.37
CA THR A 19 16.01 5.88 9.43
C THR A 19 15.25 5.41 10.67
N LEU A 20 14.10 4.76 10.52
CA LEU A 20 13.34 4.22 11.64
C LEU A 20 14.13 3.11 12.37
N LYS A 21 14.77 2.21 11.61
CA LYS A 21 15.64 1.15 12.15
C LYS A 21 16.80 1.73 12.96
N ASP A 22 17.45 2.77 12.44
CA ASP A 22 18.60 3.40 13.12
C ASP A 22 18.18 4.20 14.37
N LYS A 23 16.95 4.71 14.39
CA LYS A 23 16.45 5.56 15.49
C LYS A 23 15.73 4.80 16.59
N VAL A 24 15.31 3.54 16.36
CA VAL A 24 14.53 2.78 17.35
C VAL A 24 15.23 2.67 18.71
N ASP A 25 16.56 2.54 18.70
CA ASP A 25 17.40 2.44 19.90
C ASP A 25 17.48 3.76 20.70
N SER A 26 17.16 4.89 20.06
CA SER A 26 17.20 6.21 20.69
C SER A 26 15.94 6.54 21.49
N PHE A 27 14.88 5.75 21.37
CA PHE A 27 13.61 5.99 22.05
C PHE A 27 13.69 5.58 23.52
N SER A 28 13.90 6.58 24.40
CA SER A 28 14.07 6.40 25.85
C SER A 28 12.87 5.76 26.58
N TRP A 29 11.70 5.68 25.93
CA TRP A 29 10.49 5.10 26.50
C TRP A 29 10.33 3.60 26.21
N ILE A 30 11.11 3.03 25.28
CA ILE A 30 11.13 1.58 25.03
C ILE A 30 11.99 0.92 26.12
N ARG A 31 11.36 0.09 26.95
CA ARG A 31 12.02 -0.49 28.13
C ARG A 31 12.44 -1.93 27.88
N GLY A 32 13.75 -2.17 27.88
CA GLY A 32 14.33 -3.50 27.87
C GLY A 32 14.48 -4.13 26.48
N ASP A 33 15.43 -5.07 26.40
CA ASP A 33 15.88 -5.64 25.13
C ASP A 33 14.78 -6.43 24.39
N LYS A 34 13.82 -6.99 25.12
CA LYS A 34 12.72 -7.77 24.53
C LYS A 34 11.81 -6.92 23.65
N ASP A 35 11.33 -5.79 24.17
CA ASP A 35 10.41 -4.91 23.43
C ASP A 35 11.14 -4.26 22.25
N LEU A 36 12.40 -3.88 22.45
CA LEU A 36 13.26 -3.36 21.39
C LEU A 36 13.44 -4.37 20.25
N ASN A 37 13.69 -5.65 20.56
CA ASN A 37 13.84 -6.69 19.56
C ASN A 37 12.52 -6.97 18.81
N ILE A 38 11.36 -6.91 19.48
CA ILE A 38 10.06 -7.05 18.80
C ILE A 38 9.87 -5.92 17.77
N ILE A 39 10.19 -4.68 18.14
CA ILE A 39 10.04 -3.53 17.24
C ILE A 39 11.03 -3.62 16.08
N ARG A 40 12.30 -3.98 16.34
CA ARG A 40 13.30 -4.19 15.29
C ARG A 40 12.85 -5.26 14.30
N ASN A 41 12.42 -6.42 14.78
CA ASN A 41 11.95 -7.50 13.93
C ASN A 41 10.78 -7.04 13.04
N LYS A 42 9.83 -6.29 13.60
CA LYS A 42 8.70 -5.74 12.83
C LYS A 42 9.16 -4.79 11.71
N ILE A 43 10.14 -3.93 11.97
CA ILE A 43 10.72 -3.01 10.97
C ILE A 43 11.49 -3.80 9.90
N GLU A 44 12.24 -4.82 10.31
CA GLU A 44 12.99 -5.70 9.40
C GLU A 44 12.06 -6.49 8.48
N GLU A 45 10.95 -7.02 8.98
CA GLU A 45 9.94 -7.72 8.18
C GLU A 45 9.17 -6.82 7.21
N LEU A 46 9.19 -5.49 7.42
CA LEU A 46 8.64 -4.51 6.48
C LEU A 46 9.62 -4.18 5.34
N SER A 47 10.92 -4.41 5.56
CA SER A 47 11.99 -4.06 4.61
C SER A 47 11.94 -4.85 3.28
N PRO A 48 11.49 -6.12 3.22
CA PRO A 48 11.25 -6.79 1.96
C PRO A 48 10.24 -6.03 1.10
N SER A 49 10.59 -5.82 -0.18
CA SER A 49 9.70 -5.19 -1.17
C SER A 49 8.34 -5.89 -1.30
N SER A 50 8.22 -7.17 -0.92
CA SER A 50 6.94 -7.90 -0.91
C SER A 50 5.89 -7.32 0.05
N SER A 51 6.32 -6.58 1.08
CA SER A 51 5.45 -5.94 2.08
C SER A 51 5.10 -4.49 1.72
N ILE A 52 5.61 -3.98 0.59
CA ILE A 52 5.47 -2.58 0.17
C ILE A 52 4.80 -2.54 -1.22
N GLY A 53 3.59 -1.98 -1.28
CA GLY A 53 2.89 -1.66 -2.53
C GLY A 53 3.08 -0.19 -2.90
N VAL A 54 3.65 0.10 -4.07
CA VAL A 54 3.90 1.47 -4.55
C VAL A 54 3.17 1.68 -5.88
N GLY A 55 2.38 2.75 -5.98
CA GLY A 55 1.63 3.09 -7.20
C GLY A 55 0.34 2.27 -7.34
N HIS A 56 0.43 1.11 -8.00
CA HIS A 56 -0.70 0.22 -8.29
C HIS A 56 -0.34 -1.28 -8.30
N PRO A 57 -1.33 -2.18 -8.14
CA PRO A 57 -1.09 -3.62 -8.23
C PRO A 57 -0.75 -4.06 -9.66
N ARG A 58 0.31 -4.84 -9.86
CA ARG A 58 0.73 -5.33 -11.19
C ARG A 58 -0.33 -6.17 -11.92
N ASP A 59 -1.33 -6.69 -11.21
CA ASP A 59 -2.42 -7.46 -11.83
C ASP A 59 -3.34 -6.62 -12.73
N ILE A 60 -3.40 -5.29 -12.54
CA ILE A 60 -4.19 -4.42 -13.41
C ILE A 60 -3.46 -4.07 -14.72
N ASP A 61 -2.15 -4.31 -14.79
CA ASP A 61 -1.38 -4.14 -16.04
C ASP A 61 -1.68 -5.26 -17.05
N ASP A 62 -2.18 -6.41 -16.57
CA ASP A 62 -2.57 -7.56 -17.39
C ASP A 62 -4.09 -7.59 -17.59
N MET A 63 -4.52 -7.24 -18.81
CA MET A 63 -5.93 -7.23 -19.21
C MET A 63 -6.62 -8.59 -19.00
N SER A 64 -5.91 -9.71 -19.10
CA SER A 64 -6.49 -11.05 -18.89
C SER A 64 -6.73 -11.31 -17.41
N LYS A 65 -5.82 -10.88 -16.53
CA LYS A 65 -6.05 -10.92 -15.07
C LYS A 65 -7.19 -9.99 -14.67
N MET A 66 -7.21 -8.77 -15.21
CA MET A 66 -8.29 -7.82 -14.97
C MET A 66 -9.65 -8.38 -15.41
N ALA A 67 -9.76 -8.94 -16.62
CA ALA A 67 -10.99 -9.56 -17.11
C ALA A 67 -11.46 -10.73 -16.23
N ARG A 68 -10.52 -11.58 -15.76
CA ARG A 68 -10.83 -12.65 -14.80
C ARG A 68 -11.36 -12.11 -13.47
N ASN A 69 -10.79 -11.02 -12.98
CA ASN A 69 -11.23 -10.40 -11.72
C ASN A 69 -12.67 -9.90 -11.80
N TYR A 70 -13.11 -9.37 -12.94
CA TYR A 70 -14.49 -8.90 -13.16
C TYR A 70 -15.41 -9.95 -13.79
N ASN A 71 -14.96 -11.21 -13.89
CA ASN A 71 -15.77 -12.27 -14.49
C ASN A 71 -17.07 -12.48 -13.70
N GLY A 72 -18.20 -12.48 -14.40
CA GLY A 72 -19.53 -12.57 -13.82
C GLY A 72 -20.16 -11.22 -13.44
N TYR A 73 -19.47 -10.09 -13.63
CA TYR A 73 -20.08 -8.77 -13.54
C TYR A 73 -20.44 -8.24 -14.93
N THR A 74 -21.74 -8.00 -15.16
CA THR A 74 -22.24 -7.47 -16.44
C THR A 74 -22.96 -6.15 -16.20
N LEU A 75 -22.79 -5.21 -17.13
CA LEU A 75 -23.41 -3.90 -17.07
C LEU A 75 -24.59 -3.85 -18.04
N THR A 76 -25.70 -3.30 -17.56
CA THR A 76 -26.91 -3.04 -18.35
C THR A 76 -27.11 -1.55 -18.53
N ARG A 77 -28.11 -1.14 -19.33
CA ARG A 77 -28.52 0.27 -19.44
C ARG A 77 -29.24 0.78 -18.18
N ASN A 78 -29.65 -0.09 -17.27
CA ASN A 78 -30.35 0.29 -16.05
C ASN A 78 -29.35 0.52 -14.90
N PHE A 79 -29.20 1.78 -14.52
CA PHE A 79 -28.27 2.19 -13.47
C PHE A 79 -28.54 1.53 -12.11
N LEU A 80 -29.81 1.43 -11.70
CA LEU A 80 -30.17 0.83 -10.41
C LEU A 80 -29.86 -0.67 -10.37
N ASN A 81 -30.12 -1.39 -11.47
CA ASN A 81 -29.74 -2.80 -11.57
C ASN A 81 -28.22 -2.97 -11.48
N ASN A 82 -27.44 -2.12 -12.16
CA ASN A 82 -25.98 -2.18 -12.10
C ASN A 82 -25.44 -1.96 -10.67
N ILE A 83 -26.11 -1.14 -9.86
CA ILE A 83 -25.80 -0.98 -8.43
C ILE A 83 -26.05 -2.29 -7.68
N PHE A 84 -27.23 -2.89 -7.81
CA PHE A 84 -27.56 -4.15 -7.13
C PHE A 84 -26.65 -5.30 -7.55
N ASP A 85 -26.39 -5.42 -8.84
CA ASP A 85 -25.48 -6.43 -9.38
C ASP A 85 -24.05 -6.19 -8.90
N GLY A 86 -23.63 -4.93 -8.76
CA GLY A 86 -22.33 -4.57 -8.20
C GLY A 86 -22.19 -4.99 -6.73
N TYR A 87 -23.23 -4.79 -5.92
CA TYR A 87 -23.26 -5.27 -4.54
C TYR A 87 -23.22 -6.80 -4.45
N ARG A 88 -24.01 -7.50 -5.29
CA ARG A 88 -24.00 -8.97 -5.35
C ARG A 88 -22.63 -9.49 -5.74
N PHE A 89 -22.03 -8.93 -6.78
CA PHE A 89 -20.69 -9.29 -7.24
C PHE A 89 -19.65 -9.13 -6.13
N LYS A 90 -19.61 -7.95 -5.46
CA LYS A 90 -18.69 -7.73 -4.33
C LYS A 90 -18.88 -8.75 -3.22
N ARG A 91 -20.13 -9.02 -2.85
CA ARG A 91 -20.44 -10.01 -1.81
C ARG A 91 -19.93 -11.40 -2.20
N THR A 92 -20.16 -11.84 -3.43
CA THR A 92 -19.65 -13.13 -3.91
C THR A 92 -18.12 -13.20 -3.91
N VAL A 93 -17.43 -12.10 -4.25
CA VAL A 93 -15.96 -12.02 -4.17
C VAL A 93 -15.49 -12.17 -2.72
N GLU A 94 -16.12 -11.50 -1.76
CA GLU A 94 -15.79 -11.62 -0.34
C GLU A 94 -16.10 -13.02 0.21
N GLU A 95 -17.24 -13.62 -0.15
CA GLU A 95 -17.60 -14.99 0.27
C GLU A 95 -16.59 -16.03 -0.23
N ARG A 96 -16.06 -15.86 -1.45
CA ARG A 96 -15.02 -16.75 -2.00
C ARG A 96 -13.72 -16.72 -1.17
N LYS A 97 -13.39 -15.58 -0.54
CA LYS A 97 -12.20 -15.46 0.31
C LYS A 97 -12.29 -16.35 1.55
N LEU A 98 -13.51 -16.60 2.06
CA LEU A 98 -13.72 -17.48 3.22
C LEU A 98 -13.36 -18.94 2.92
N THR A 99 -13.61 -19.39 1.70
CA THR A 99 -13.39 -20.78 1.27
C THR A 99 -12.03 -21.02 0.64
N ASN A 100 -11.31 -19.97 0.25
CA ASN A 100 -10.02 -20.06 -0.42
C ASN A 100 -9.00 -19.03 0.11
N PRO A 101 -8.56 -19.16 1.37
CA PRO A 101 -7.71 -18.15 2.02
C PRO A 101 -6.36 -17.93 1.34
N SER A 102 -5.86 -18.90 0.56
CA SER A 102 -4.56 -18.84 -0.13
C SER A 102 -4.63 -18.36 -1.59
N GLY A 103 -5.80 -18.40 -2.24
CA GLY A 103 -5.92 -18.16 -3.69
C GLY A 103 -6.78 -16.97 -4.09
N SER A 104 -7.31 -16.21 -3.14
CA SER A 104 -8.22 -15.10 -3.42
C SER A 104 -7.55 -13.76 -3.16
N VAL A 105 -7.20 -13.10 -4.26
CA VAL A 105 -7.01 -11.65 -4.38
C VAL A 105 -5.71 -11.16 -3.76
N ASN A 106 -5.01 -10.33 -4.52
CA ASN A 106 -3.87 -9.52 -4.10
C ASN A 106 -4.21 -8.76 -2.78
N LEU A 107 -3.99 -9.41 -1.62
CA LEU A 107 -4.25 -8.87 -0.27
C LEU A 107 -3.38 -7.64 0.02
N ASN A 108 -2.42 -7.34 -0.87
CA ASN A 108 -1.39 -6.34 -0.66
C ASN A 108 -1.87 -4.91 -0.97
N TRP A 109 -3.14 -4.73 -1.35
CA TRP A 109 -3.70 -3.43 -1.74
C TRP A 109 -5.01 -3.13 -1.03
N ASN A 110 -4.88 -2.50 0.14
CA ASN A 110 -6.00 -2.12 1.01
C ASN A 110 -6.58 -0.72 0.71
N ILE A 111 -6.08 -0.09 -0.35
CA ILE A 111 -6.52 1.20 -0.90
C ILE A 111 -6.59 1.10 -2.42
N LYS A 112 -7.36 1.97 -3.06
CA LYS A 112 -7.34 2.06 -4.53
C LYS A 112 -6.07 2.79 -4.97
N PRO A 113 -5.51 2.45 -6.15
CA PRO A 113 -4.34 3.18 -6.68
C PRO A 113 -4.57 4.70 -6.81
N THR A 114 -5.81 5.10 -7.09
CA THR A 114 -6.20 6.52 -7.23
C THR A 114 -6.36 7.24 -5.90
N ASP A 115 -6.34 6.54 -4.77
CA ASP A 115 -6.51 7.18 -3.47
C ASP A 115 -5.27 8.05 -3.17
N ILE A 116 -5.51 9.28 -2.72
CA ILE A 116 -4.45 10.23 -2.35
C ILE A 116 -4.04 9.95 -0.90
N ARG A 117 -3.49 8.75 -0.66
CA ARG A 117 -3.05 8.34 0.68
C ARG A 117 -2.03 7.20 0.67
N ALA A 118 -1.29 7.14 1.78
CA ALA A 118 -0.60 5.93 2.21
C ALA A 118 -1.42 5.23 3.30
N ARG A 119 -1.31 3.90 3.38
CA ARG A 119 -1.97 3.08 4.39
C ARG A 119 -1.03 1.98 4.87
N TYR A 120 -0.99 1.78 6.17
CA TYR A 120 -0.35 0.64 6.79
C TYR A 120 -1.42 -0.35 7.26
N GLU A 121 -1.24 -1.63 6.97
CA GLU A 121 -2.13 -2.72 7.38
C GLU A 121 -1.41 -3.60 8.42
N TYR A 122 -1.95 -3.61 9.64
CA TYR A 122 -1.28 -4.21 10.79
C TYR A 122 -1.22 -5.74 10.73
N ALA A 123 -2.29 -6.37 10.23
CA ALA A 123 -2.39 -7.83 10.17
C ALA A 123 -1.34 -8.45 9.23
N GLY A 124 -0.98 -7.73 8.16
CA GLY A 124 0.02 -8.18 7.18
C GLY A 124 1.41 -7.59 7.36
N ASN A 125 1.60 -6.61 8.27
CA ASN A 125 2.79 -5.75 8.30
C ASN A 125 3.10 -5.16 6.91
N GLN A 126 2.09 -4.55 6.29
CA GLN A 126 2.16 -4.08 4.90
C GLN A 126 1.96 -2.57 4.79
N LEU A 127 2.76 -1.93 3.94
CA LEU A 127 2.61 -0.53 3.57
C LEU A 127 2.14 -0.42 2.12
N THR A 128 1.10 0.36 1.86
CA THR A 128 0.63 0.68 0.51
C THR A 128 0.65 2.19 0.31
N VAL A 129 1.26 2.66 -0.78
CA VAL A 129 1.30 4.06 -1.20
C VAL A 129 0.59 4.18 -2.54
N GLY A 130 -0.58 4.83 -2.56
CA GLY A 130 -1.36 5.00 -3.77
C GLY A 130 -0.72 5.96 -4.77
N MET A 131 -0.82 5.65 -6.05
CA MET A 131 -0.41 6.52 -7.16
C MET A 131 -1.05 7.92 -7.10
N GLY A 132 -2.21 8.07 -6.45
CA GLY A 132 -2.83 9.37 -6.18
C GLY A 132 -1.93 10.35 -5.41
N LEU A 133 -0.87 9.88 -4.75
CA LEU A 133 0.15 10.73 -4.13
C LEU A 133 1.26 11.18 -5.09
N PHE A 134 1.36 10.65 -6.31
CA PHE A 134 2.44 10.95 -7.25
C PHE A 134 2.12 12.18 -8.11
N GLN A 135 1.67 13.23 -7.43
CA GLN A 135 1.30 14.50 -8.01
C GLN A 135 1.56 15.63 -7.03
N TYR A 136 1.66 16.87 -7.53
CA TYR A 136 1.71 18.06 -6.69
C TYR A 136 0.50 18.12 -5.73
N PRO A 137 0.68 18.55 -4.46
CA PRO A 137 1.92 19.03 -3.82
C PRO A 137 2.76 17.94 -3.16
N PHE A 138 2.36 16.67 -3.25
CA PHE A 138 2.98 15.58 -2.50
C PHE A 138 4.28 15.11 -3.13
N TYR A 139 4.28 14.95 -4.45
CA TYR A 139 5.41 14.43 -5.19
C TYR A 139 5.39 14.91 -6.64
N GLU A 140 6.51 15.47 -7.07
CA GLU A 140 6.92 15.48 -8.47
C GLU A 140 8.44 15.26 -8.49
N ARG A 141 8.95 14.62 -9.55
CA ARG A 141 10.38 14.30 -9.64
C ARG A 141 11.27 15.54 -9.54
N SER A 142 10.81 16.67 -10.06
CA SER A 142 11.47 17.98 -10.08
C SER A 142 11.47 18.70 -8.73
N LEU A 143 10.63 18.29 -7.76
CA LEU A 143 10.58 18.95 -6.46
C LEU A 143 11.90 18.75 -5.69
N PRO A 144 12.37 19.78 -4.94
CA PRO A 144 13.48 19.64 -4.02
C PRO A 144 13.27 18.48 -3.05
N ILE A 145 14.34 17.77 -2.68
CA ILE A 145 14.28 16.62 -1.77
C ILE A 145 13.56 16.94 -0.45
N ALA A 146 13.79 18.15 0.10
CA ALA A 146 13.12 18.62 1.31
C ALA A 146 11.59 18.70 1.17
N MET A 147 11.08 19.08 -0.01
CA MET A 147 9.63 19.11 -0.28
C MET A 147 9.07 17.69 -0.45
N LYS A 148 9.78 16.81 -1.18
CA LYS A 148 9.36 15.40 -1.33
C LYS A 148 9.25 14.70 0.02
N PHE A 149 10.28 14.81 0.87
CA PHE A 149 10.25 14.20 2.21
C PHE A 149 9.29 14.92 3.16
N GLY A 150 9.17 16.24 3.07
CA GLY A 150 8.24 17.02 3.90
C GLY A 150 6.77 16.73 3.60
N ALA A 151 6.43 16.44 2.35
CA ALA A 151 5.05 16.14 1.94
C ALA A 151 4.79 14.63 1.85
N LEU A 152 5.34 13.94 0.83
CA LEU A 152 5.14 12.49 0.66
C LEU A 152 5.79 11.69 1.79
N GLY A 153 7.02 12.03 2.18
CA GLY A 153 7.72 11.32 3.27
C GLY A 153 6.96 11.40 4.59
N PHE A 154 6.35 12.56 4.90
CA PHE A 154 5.47 12.71 6.06
C PHE A 154 4.24 11.80 5.98
N GLN A 155 3.56 11.72 4.83
CA GLN A 155 2.40 10.82 4.66
C GLN A 155 2.76 9.35 4.88
N ILE A 156 3.91 8.93 4.34
CA ILE A 156 4.43 7.56 4.51
C ILE A 156 4.78 7.29 5.98
N GLY A 157 5.57 8.17 6.60
CA GLY A 157 5.96 8.04 8.00
C GLY A 157 4.74 8.04 8.94
N SER A 158 3.79 8.93 8.69
CA SER A 158 2.54 8.98 9.45
C SER A 158 1.70 7.70 9.30
N ALA A 159 1.67 7.09 8.11
CA ALA A 159 0.97 5.82 7.92
C ALA A 159 1.63 4.68 8.71
N MET A 160 2.96 4.62 8.72
CA MET A 160 3.72 3.61 9.48
C MET A 160 3.61 3.76 10.99
N MET A 161 3.42 4.99 11.48
CA MET A 161 3.34 5.32 12.91
C MET A 161 1.91 5.53 13.41
N ASN A 162 0.90 5.26 12.58
CA ASN A 162 -0.48 5.46 12.98
C ASN A 162 -0.83 4.48 14.12
N PHE A 163 -1.60 4.95 15.10
CA PHE A 163 -2.09 4.19 16.25
C PHE A 163 -3.62 4.16 16.25
#